data_AF-A0A1D1UHD5-F1
#
_entry.id   AF-A0A1D1UHD5-F1
#
_cell.length_a   1.000
_cell.length_b   1.000
_cell.length_c   1.000
_cell.angle_alpha   90.00
_cell.angle_beta   90.00
_cell.angle_gamma   90.00
#
_symmetry.space_group_name_H-M   'P 1'
#
loop_
_entity.id
_entity.type
_entity.pdbx_description
1 polymer ?
#
loop_
_entity_poly.entity_id
_entity_poly.type
_entity_poly.pdbx_seq_one_letter_code
_entity_poly.pdbx_strand_id
1 'polypeptide(L)'
;MAANCSPVTSEAYPSAPALLRSMDKSRKRQYTQAHPGMEAAVTAVNHGTSIRMATERYHLPHTTLANKVNGKHGKKAGRPSTFTMEEEAEITEILVRCSKIGVL
;
A
#
# COMPACT_ATOMS: atom_id res chain seq x y z
N MET A 1 -19.80 -64.19 9.36
CA MET A 1 -21.07 -63.48 9.12
C MET A 1 -20.80 -62.43 8.07
N ALA A 2 -21.61 -62.44 7.01
CA ALA A 2 -21.45 -61.66 5.79
C ALA A 2 -22.03 -60.24 5.91
N ALA A 3 -21.82 -59.46 4.84
CA ALA A 3 -22.62 -58.31 4.38
C ALA A 3 -22.40 -56.98 5.15
N ASN A 4 -22.29 -55.79 4.54
CA ASN A 4 -22.42 -55.34 3.16
C ASN A 4 -21.82 -53.92 3.07
N CYS A 5 -21.07 -53.62 2.01
CA CYS A 5 -21.08 -52.27 1.43
C CYS A 5 -22.44 -52.08 0.73
N SER A 6 -22.98 -50.85 0.75
CA SER A 6 -23.42 -50.05 -0.42
C SER A 6 -24.38 -48.91 0.04
N PRO A 7 -24.90 -48.01 -0.83
CA PRO A 7 -24.49 -46.60 -0.85
C PRO A 7 -25.71 -45.65 -0.76
N VAL A 8 -25.62 -44.48 -0.11
CA VAL A 8 -26.81 -43.60 -0.05
C VAL A 8 -26.45 -42.14 -0.29
N THR A 9 -26.68 -41.79 -1.55
CA THR A 9 -27.27 -40.56 -2.10
C THR A 9 -26.75 -39.19 -1.67
N SER A 10 -26.17 -38.53 -2.67
CA SER A 10 -26.36 -37.12 -3.01
C SER A 10 -27.46 -36.40 -2.22
N GLU A 11 -27.07 -35.61 -1.24
CA GLU A 11 -27.88 -34.50 -0.76
C GLU A 11 -27.24 -33.20 -1.24
N ALA A 12 -27.99 -32.50 -2.07
CA ALA A 12 -27.64 -31.20 -2.62
C ALA A 12 -27.52 -30.20 -1.47
N TYR A 13 -26.30 -29.76 -1.16
CA TYR A 13 -26.09 -28.65 -0.23
C TYR A 13 -26.75 -27.40 -0.82
N PRO A 14 -27.72 -26.76 -0.13
CA PRO A 14 -28.20 -25.47 -0.55
C PRO A 14 -27.02 -24.49 -0.45
N SER A 15 -26.64 -23.93 -1.60
CA SER A 15 -25.57 -22.95 -1.71
C SER A 15 -25.87 -21.81 -0.73
N ALA A 16 -25.06 -21.69 0.32
CA ALA A 16 -25.20 -20.64 1.32
C ALA A 16 -25.15 -19.28 0.60
N PRO A 17 -26.04 -18.32 0.94
CA PRO A 17 -26.00 -17.01 0.32
C PRO A 17 -24.64 -16.40 0.62
N ALA A 18 -23.92 -16.04 -0.45
CA ALA A 18 -22.63 -15.37 -0.35
C ALA A 18 -22.80 -14.16 0.58
N LEU A 19 -22.20 -14.23 1.76
CA LEU A 19 -22.08 -13.10 2.67
C LEU A 19 -21.36 -12.00 1.89
N LEU A 20 -22.11 -11.02 1.39
CA LEU A 20 -21.57 -9.81 0.80
C LEU A 20 -20.70 -9.17 1.88
N ARG A 21 -19.39 -9.37 1.77
CA ARG A 21 -18.40 -8.72 2.64
C ARG A 21 -18.67 -7.22 2.54
N SER A 22 -19.05 -6.60 3.66
CA SER A 22 -19.19 -5.16 3.73
C SER A 22 -17.91 -4.55 3.20
N MET A 23 -18.04 -3.67 2.20
CA MET A 23 -16.96 -2.78 1.79
C MET A 23 -16.82 -1.70 2.86
N ASP A 24 -16.46 -2.09 4.08
CA ASP A 24 -16.10 -1.15 5.12
C ASP A 24 -14.92 -0.34 4.61
N LYS A 25 -15.17 0.95 4.36
CA LYS A 25 -14.17 1.89 3.90
C LYS A 25 -13.02 1.83 4.89
N SER A 26 -11.84 1.43 4.40
CA SER A 26 -10.63 1.28 5.22
C SER A 26 -10.46 2.52 6.10
N ARG A 27 -10.44 2.33 7.43
CA ARG A 27 -10.17 3.39 8.39
C ARG A 27 -8.78 3.97 8.05
N LYS A 28 -8.74 5.10 7.34
CA LYS A 28 -7.50 5.82 7.08
C LYS A 28 -6.88 6.13 8.43
N ARG A 29 -5.71 5.56 8.72
CA ARG A 29 -4.99 5.79 9.97
C ARG A 29 -4.65 7.28 10.03
N GLN A 30 -5.21 8.00 11.00
CA GLN A 30 -5.03 9.45 11.16
C GLN A 30 -3.54 9.84 11.25
N TYR A 31 -2.69 8.96 11.78
CA TYR A 31 -1.24 9.16 11.90
C TYR A 31 -0.47 9.25 10.56
N THR A 32 -1.04 8.78 9.46
CA THR A 32 -0.39 8.89 8.14
C THR A 32 -0.44 10.32 7.61
N GLN A 33 -1.38 11.14 8.11
CA GLN A 33 -1.47 12.57 7.84
C GLN A 33 -0.69 13.34 8.91
N ALA A 34 0.49 13.83 8.55
CA ALA A 34 1.29 14.84 9.27
C ALA A 34 1.09 14.88 10.80
N HIS A 35 1.47 13.81 11.52
CA HIS A 35 1.52 13.88 12.98
C HIS A 35 2.63 14.88 13.38
N PRO A 36 2.33 15.91 14.19
CA PRO A 36 3.28 16.98 14.51
C PRO A 36 4.57 16.46 15.18
N GLY A 37 4.49 15.31 15.88
CA GLY A 37 5.65 14.64 16.47
C GLY A 37 6.43 13.68 15.56
N MET A 38 6.04 13.48 14.30
CA MET A 38 6.68 12.47 13.43
C MET A 38 8.11 12.85 13.05
N GLU A 39 8.34 14.11 12.67
CA GLU A 39 9.67 14.57 12.23
C GLU A 39 10.66 14.59 13.39
N ALA A 40 10.23 15.08 14.56
CA ALA A 40 11.02 15.07 15.79
C ALA A 40 11.37 13.65 16.27
N ALA A 41 10.46 12.69 16.09
CA ALA A 41 10.75 11.29 16.40
C ALA A 41 11.76 10.68 15.43
N VAL A 42 11.67 11.00 14.13
CA VAL A 42 12.64 10.52 13.12
C VAL A 42 14.02 11.09 13.39
N THR A 43 14.13 12.40 13.67
CA THR A 43 15.43 13.00 14.00
C THR A 43 16.03 12.41 15.27
N ALA A 44 15.23 12.21 16.32
CA ALA A 44 15.70 11.56 17.55
C ALA A 44 16.27 10.15 17.27
N VAL A 45 15.60 9.35 16.43
CA VAL A 45 16.09 8.01 16.08
C VAL A 45 17.40 8.10 15.28
N ASN A 46 17.50 9.04 14.34
CA ASN A 46 18.73 9.28 13.59
C ASN A 46 19.88 9.75 14.49
N HIS A 47 19.60 10.42 15.60
CA HIS A 47 20.58 10.80 16.63
C HIS A 47 20.93 9.66 17.61
N GLY A 48 20.44 8.44 17.39
CA GLY A 48 20.81 7.24 18.15
C GLY A 48 19.81 6.83 19.24
N THR A 49 18.65 7.48 19.35
CA THR A 49 17.60 6.94 20.22
C THR A 49 16.97 5.69 19.60
N SER A 50 16.64 4.69 20.42
CA SER A 50 15.96 3.50 19.90
C SER A 50 14.54 3.84 19.45
N ILE A 51 14.05 3.14 18.43
CA ILE A 51 12.68 3.32 17.91
C ILE A 51 11.65 3.14 19.04
N ARG A 52 11.86 2.16 19.94
CA ARG A 52 10.99 1.94 21.11
C ARG A 52 10.92 3.17 22.02
N MET A 53 12.08 3.74 22.36
CA MET A 53 12.15 4.96 23.19
C MET A 53 11.50 6.15 22.51
N ALA A 54 11.72 6.34 21.20
CA ALA A 54 11.07 7.41 20.45
C ALA A 54 9.54 7.21 20.37
N THR A 55 9.05 5.98 20.25
CA THR A 55 7.61 5.71 20.20
C THR A 55 6.89 6.03 21.50
N GLU A 56 7.54 5.75 22.63
CA GLU A 56 7.02 6.10 23.95
C GLU A 56 7.03 7.62 24.16
N ARG A 57 8.13 8.29 23.79
CA ARG A 57 8.28 9.75 23.97
C ARG A 57 7.34 10.58 23.11
N TYR A 58 7.12 10.16 21.86
CA TYR A 58 6.32 10.92 20.89
C TYR A 58 4.92 10.34 20.68
N HIS A 59 4.53 9.33 21.47
CA HIS A 59 3.26 8.62 21.38
C HIS A 59 2.90 8.21 19.95
N LEU A 60 3.88 7.63 19.25
CA LEU A 60 3.74 7.15 17.88
C LEU A 60 3.61 5.62 17.87
N PRO A 61 2.78 5.03 16.99
CA PRO A 61 2.80 3.59 16.81
C PRO A 61 4.18 3.12 16.32
N HIS A 62 4.70 2.07 16.96
CA HIS A 62 6.04 1.53 16.67
C HIS A 62 6.27 1.21 15.20
N THR A 63 5.31 0.52 14.59
CA THR A 63 5.39 0.14 13.17
C THR A 63 5.36 1.37 12.25
N THR A 64 4.65 2.42 12.61
CA THR A 64 4.60 3.67 11.84
C THR A 64 5.94 4.39 11.86
N LEU A 65 6.55 4.57 13.04
CA LEU A 65 7.86 5.22 13.15
C LEU A 65 8.93 4.39 12.44
N ALA A 66 8.95 3.07 12.63
CA ALA A 66 9.89 2.17 11.98
C ALA A 66 9.77 2.21 10.43
N ASN A 67 8.56 2.18 9.89
CA ASN A 67 8.35 2.27 8.44
C ASN A 67 8.82 3.63 7.88
N LYS A 68 8.68 4.70 8.66
CA LYS A 68 9.11 6.05 8.30
C LYS A 68 10.63 6.18 8.31
N VAL A 69 11.30 5.71 9.36
CA VAL A 69 12.77 5.70 9.49
C VAL A 69 13.39 4.84 8.39
N ASN A 70 12.84 3.66 8.13
CA ASN A 70 13.34 2.73 7.11
C ASN A 70 12.95 3.11 5.68
N GLY A 71 12.20 4.20 5.47
CA GLY A 71 11.79 4.64 4.14
C GLY A 71 10.94 3.64 3.34
N LYS A 72 10.28 2.68 4.01
CA LYS A 72 9.56 1.56 3.36
C LYS A 72 8.45 2.04 2.41
N HIS A 73 7.94 3.24 2.65
CA HIS A 73 7.00 3.95 1.76
C HIS A 73 7.62 5.29 1.34
N GLY A 74 8.53 5.24 0.37
CA GLY A 74 9.09 6.43 -0.26
C GLY A 74 8.03 7.27 -0.97
N LYS A 75 8.33 8.56 -1.21
CA LYS A 75 7.43 9.51 -1.88
C LYS A 75 7.20 9.24 -3.38
N LYS A 76 7.82 8.21 -3.96
CA LYS A 76 7.58 7.84 -5.35
C LYS A 76 6.22 7.16 -5.44
N ALA A 77 5.19 7.98 -5.61
CA ALA A 77 3.88 7.50 -5.99
C ALA A 77 3.98 6.92 -7.41
N GLY A 78 3.51 5.70 -7.59
CA GLY A 78 3.40 5.08 -8.92
C GLY A 78 4.57 4.17 -9.31
N ARG A 79 4.47 3.65 -10.54
CA ARG A 79 5.47 2.79 -11.17
C ARG A 79 6.76 3.60 -11.38
N PRO A 80 7.96 3.02 -11.18
CA PRO A 80 9.19 3.67 -11.60
C PRO A 80 9.10 4.08 -13.08
N SER A 81 9.62 5.26 -13.42
CA SER A 81 9.65 5.67 -14.84
C SER A 81 10.49 4.68 -15.62
N THR A 82 10.00 4.32 -16.79
CA THR A 82 10.72 3.46 -17.74
C THR A 82 11.68 4.29 -18.60
N PHE A 83 11.41 5.58 -18.76
CA PHE A 83 12.20 6.50 -19.57
C PHE A 83 13.10 7.35 -18.70
N THR A 84 14.25 7.77 -19.24
CA THR A 84 15.07 8.80 -18.62
C THR A 84 14.44 10.18 -18.77
N MET A 85 14.93 11.17 -18.03
CA MET A 85 14.42 12.55 -18.14
C MET A 85 14.63 13.12 -19.55
N GLU A 86 15.74 12.73 -20.19
CA GLU A 86 16.09 13.11 -21.55
C GLU A 86 15.13 12.49 -22.56
N GLU A 87 14.87 11.18 -22.45
CA GLU A 87 13.91 10.48 -23.30
C GLU A 87 12.48 11.03 -23.14
N GLU A 88 12.06 11.31 -21.91
CA GLU A 88 10.77 11.96 -21.65
C GLU A 88 10.70 13.34 -22.30
N ALA A 89 11.78 14.12 -22.26
CA ALA A 89 11.84 15.42 -22.91
C ALA A 89 11.72 15.30 -24.44
N GLU A 90 12.42 14.36 -25.07
CA GLU A 90 12.34 14.13 -26.52
C GLU A 90 10.92 13.73 -26.94
N ILE A 91 10.28 12.80 -26.21
CA ILE A 91 8.91 12.37 -26.48
C ILE A 91 7.95 13.56 -26.36
N THR A 92 8.08 14.37 -25.31
CA THR A 92 7.21 15.54 -25.14
C THR A 92 7.40 16.56 -26.27
N GLU A 93 8.63 16.78 -26.74
CA GLU A 93 8.90 17.68 -27.86
C GLU A 93 8.27 17.17 -29.16
N ILE A 94 8.35 15.86 -29.43
CA ILE A 94 7.71 15.24 -30.59
C ILE A 94 6.18 15.44 -30.52
N LEU A 95 5.56 15.15 -29.38
CA LEU A 95 4.11 15.32 -29.20
C LEU A 95 3.67 16.78 -29.40
N VAL A 96 4.44 17.74 -28.87
CA VAL A 96 4.15 19.17 -29.05
C VAL A 96 4.32 19.59 -30.52
N ARG A 97 5.29 19.05 -31.25
CA ARG A 97 5.43 19.30 -32.70
C ARG A 97 4.26 18.71 -33.49
N CYS A 98 3.91 17.45 -33.25
CA CYS A 98 2.79 16.78 -33.91
C CYS A 98 1.46 17.51 -33.70
N SER A 99 1.20 17.96 -32.46
CA SER A 99 -0.03 18.71 -32.14
C SER A 99 -0.16 20.05 -32.86
N LYS A 100 0.96 20.73 -33.16
CA LYS A 100 0.96 22.00 -33.90
C LYS A 100 0.77 21.83 -35.41
N ILE A 101 1.27 20.74 -35.95
CA ILE A 101 1.26 20.49 -37.41
C ILE A 101 -0.04 19.80 -37.84
N GLY A 102 -0.77 19.18 -36.91
CA GLY A 102 -2.03 18.48 -37.21
C GLY A 102 -1.82 17.17 -37.98
N VAL A 103 -0.61 16.61 -37.92
CA VAL A 103 -0.26 15.34 -38.53
C VAL A 103 -0.07 14.32 -37.41
N LEU A 104 -1.12 13.53 -37.19
CA LEU A 104 -1.09 12.22 -36.55
C LEU A 104 -1.26 11.17 -37.64
#